data_AF-K1ZMZ1-F1
#
_entry.id   AF-K1ZMZ1-F1
#
_cell.length_a   1.000
_cell.length_b   1.000
_cell.length_c   1.000
_cell.angle_alpha   90.00
_cell.angle_beta   90.00
_cell.angle_gamma   90.00
#
_symmetry.space_group_name_H-M   'P 1'
#
loop_
_entity.id
_entity.type
_entity.pdbx_description
1 polymer ?
#
loop_
_entity_poly.entity_id
_entity_poly.type
_entity_poly.pdbx_seq_one_letter_code
_entity_poly.pdbx_strand_id
1 'polypeptide(L)' 'MTQNQQQDLLIEWDLYQPQQQEDMISEFRRRFRGNYTKANFLEFLKQKLEIEGYWKKIGLV' A
#
# COMPACT_ATOMS: atom_id res chain seq x y z
N MET A 1 -0.99 -5.78 -9.46
CA MET A 1 0.29 -5.07 -9.38
C MET A 1 1.43 -5.94 -9.90
N THR A 2 2.35 -5.38 -10.69
CA THR A 2 3.63 -6.01 -11.06
C THR A 2 4.59 -6.08 -9.87
N GLN A 3 5.68 -6.84 -9.97
CA GLN A 3 6.69 -6.89 -8.90
C GLN A 3 7.29 -5.51 -8.59
N ASN A 4 7.58 -4.72 -9.63
CA ASN A 4 8.12 -3.37 -9.47
C ASN A 4 7.12 -2.45 -8.76
N GLN A 5 5.82 -2.53 -9.09
CA GLN A 5 4.77 -1.77 -8.38
C GLN A 5 4.70 -2.14 -6.90
N GLN A 6 4.83 -3.43 -6.58
CA GLN A 6 4.82 -3.87 -5.17
C GLN A 6 6.05 -3.37 -4.41
N GLN A 7 7.23 -3.39 -5.02
CA GLN A 7 8.45 -2.87 -4.40
C GLN A 7 8.38 -1.36 -4.18
N ASP A 8 7.98 -0.61 -5.21
CA ASP A 8 7.82 0.84 -5.14
C ASP A 8 6.79 1.23 -4.06
N LEU A 9 5.65 0.53 -4.01
CA LEU A 9 4.65 0.75 -2.97
C LEU A 9 5.17 0.53 -1.55
N LEU A 10 5.98 -0.51 -1.35
CA LEU A 10 6.56 -0.80 -0.04
C LEU A 10 7.64 0.19 0.35
N ILE A 11 8.43 0.69 -0.62
CA ILE A 11 9.40 1.77 -0.40
C ILE A 11 8.68 3.04 0.01
N GLU A 12 7.63 3.45 -0.71
CA GLU A 12 6.83 4.63 -0.38
C GLU A 12 6.17 4.50 1.00
N TRP A 13 5.70 3.31 1.37
CA TRP A 13 5.17 3.06 2.71
C TRP A 13 6.25 3.13 3.82
N ASP A 14 7.47 2.69 3.53
CA ASP A 14 8.59 2.72 4.48
C ASP A 14 9.03 4.15 4.85
N LEU A 15 8.74 5.14 3.99
CA LEU A 15 9.00 6.56 4.27
C LEU A 15 8.13 7.13 5.40
N TYR A 16 7.04 6.46 5.78
CA TYR A 16 6.17 6.88 6.86
C TYR A 16 6.74 6.52 8.23
N GLN A 17 6.41 7.33 9.25
CA GLN A 17 6.84 7.02 10.62
C GLN A 17 6.17 5.74 11.14
N PRO A 18 6.80 5.01 12.08
CA PRO A 18 6.26 3.77 12.63
C PRO A 18 4.81 3.91 13.15
N GLN A 19 4.48 5.03 13.81
CA GLN A 19 3.12 5.27 14.28
C GLN A 19 2.10 5.38 13.13
N GLN A 20 2.47 6.03 12.03
CA GLN A 20 1.61 6.17 10.86
C GLN A 20 1.44 4.83 10.14
N GLN A 21 2.50 4.01 10.09
CA GLN A 21 2.43 2.65 9.56
C GLN A 21 1.47 1.77 10.38
N GLU A 22 1.56 1.83 11.71
CA GLU A 22 0.65 1.13 12.62
C GLU A 22 -0.80 1.60 12.46
N ASP A 23 -1.03 2.91 12.28
CA ASP A 23 -2.37 3.45 12.04
C ASP A 23 -2.97 2.92 10.73
N MET A 24 -2.17 2.83 9.65
CA MET A 24 -2.59 2.25 8.37
C MET A 24 -2.89 0.74 8.51
N ILE A 25 -2.06 -0.01 9.24
CA ILE A 25 -2.29 -1.44 9.51
C ILE A 25 -3.58 -1.62 10.33
N SER A 26 -3.81 -0.77 11.33
CA SER A 26 -5.02 -0.78 12.16
C SER A 26 -6.27 -0.49 11.33
N GLU A 27 -6.22 0.51 10.45
CA GLU A 27 -7.29 0.81 9.51
C GLU A 27 -7.59 -0.37 8.58
N PHE A 28 -6.53 -0.98 8.01
CA PHE A 28 -6.66 -2.17 7.17
C PHE A 28 -7.35 -3.32 7.92
N ARG A 29 -6.91 -3.63 9.14
CA ARG A 29 -7.49 -4.71 9.97
C ARG A 29 -8.94 -4.43 10.35
N ARG A 30 -9.32 -3.16 10.56
CA ARG A 30 -10.72 -2.77 10.81
C ARG A 30 -11.59 -2.97 9.57
N ARG A 31 -11.05 -2.67 8.39
CA ARG A 31 -11.75 -2.78 7.09
C ARG A 31 -11.89 -4.24 6.63
N PHE A 32 -10.86 -5.05 6.84
CA PHE A 32 -10.83 -6.47 6.45
C PHE A 32 -10.90 -7.36 7.70
N ARG A 33 -12.11 -7.72 8.12
CA ARG A 33 -12.32 -8.67 9.21
C ARG A 33 -12.13 -10.10 8.71
N GLY A 34 -11.25 -10.87 9.36
CA GLY A 34 -11.03 -12.30 9.06
C GLY A 34 -9.77 -12.58 8.22
N ASN A 35 -9.85 -13.53 7.29
CA ASN A 35 -8.72 -13.92 6.44
C ASN A 35 -8.50 -12.89 5.33
N TYR A 36 -7.42 -12.12 5.43
CA TYR A 36 -6.91 -11.28 4.36
C TYR A 36 -5.61 -11.84 3.80
N THR A 37 -5.35 -11.59 2.52
CA THR A 37 -4.09 -11.97 1.87
C THR A 37 -3.12 -10.78 1.84
N LYS A 38 -1.84 -11.05 1.53
CA LYS A 38 -0.87 -10.00 1.23
C LYS A 38 -1.34 -9.09 0.09
N ALA A 39 -2.00 -9.65 -0.93
CA ALA A 39 -2.51 -8.86 -2.05
C ALA A 39 -3.57 -7.84 -1.62
N ASN A 40 -4.44 -8.21 -0.67
CA ASN A 40 -5.45 -7.30 -0.11
C ASN A 40 -4.79 -6.10 0.58
N PHE A 41 -3.70 -6.35 1.32
CA PHE A 41 -2.97 -5.29 2.01
C PHE A 41 -2.28 -4.35 1.03
N LEU A 42 -1.64 -4.88 -0.01
CA LEU A 42 -1.00 -4.05 -1.03
C LEU A 42 -2.02 -3.23 -1.82
N GLU A 43 -3.19 -3.77 -2.17
CA GLU A 43 -4.25 -2.98 -2.82
C GLU A 43 -4.81 -1.90 -1.87
N PHE A 44 -4.92 -2.18 -0.57
CA PHE A 44 -5.26 -1.17 0.42
C PHE A 44 -4.20 -0.06 0.47
N LEU A 45 -2.91 -0.38 0.56
CA LEU A 45 -1.83 0.60 0.58
C LEU A 45 -1.81 1.44 -0.70
N LYS A 46 -1.99 0.80 -1.86
CA LYS A 46 -2.09 1.48 -3.16
C LYS A 46 -3.18 2.56 -3.16
N GLN A 47 -4.36 2.24 -2.62
CA GLN A 47 -5.45 3.20 -2.47
C GLN A 47 -5.12 4.27 -1.41
N LYS A 48 -4.57 3.86 -0.26
CA LYS A 48 -4.27 4.74 0.88
C LYS A 48 -3.22 5.79 0.55
N LEU A 49 -2.23 5.42 -0.27
CA LEU A 49 -1.12 6.28 -0.69
C LEU A 49 -1.40 7.02 -2.00
N GLU A 50 -2.56 6.77 -2.64
CA GLU A 50 -2.96 7.38 -3.91
C GLU A 50 -1.87 7.29 -5.03
N ILE A 51 -1.08 6.21 -4.99
CA ILE A 51 0.18 6.09 -5.75
C ILE A 51 0.00 5.90 -7.26
N GLU A 52 -1.20 5.54 -7.73
CA GLU A 52 -1.46 5.29 -9.15
C GLU A 52 -1.18 6.51 -10.03
N GLY A 53 -1.41 7.72 -9.49
CA GLY A 53 -1.08 8.96 -10.20
C GLY A 53 0.42 9.12 -10.43
N TYR A 54 1.24 8.67 -9.48
CA TYR A 54 2.69 8.67 -9.59
C TYR A 54 3.17 7.62 -10.59
N TRP A 55 2.71 6.37 -10.47
CA TRP A 55 3.09 5.29 -11.40
C TRP A 55 2.81 5.62 -12.87
N LYS A 56 1.67 6.25 -13.14
CA LYS A 56 1.33 6.74 -14.49
C LYS A 56 2.35 7.76 -15.01
N LYS A 57 2.86 8.65 -14.16
CA LYS A 57 3.85 9.67 -14.56
C LYS A 57 5.21 9.08 -14.88
N ILE A 58 5.63 8.05 -14.12
CA ILE A 58 6.96 7.43 -14.28
C ILE A 58 6.95 6.23 -15.25
N GLY A 59 5.80 5.92 -15.87
CA GLY A 59 5.68 4.82 -16.84
C GLY A 59 5.63 3.42 -16.21
N LEU A 60 5.28 3.34 -14.93
CA LEU A 60 5.21 2.10 -14.15
C LEU A 60 3.78 1.52 -14.19
N VAL A 61 3.20 1.44 -15.40
CA VAL A 61 1.79 1.08 -15.68
C VAL A 61 1.66 -0.33 -16.24
#